data_AF-A0A3P1S934-F1
#
_entry.id   AF-A0A3P1S934-F1
#
_cell.length_a   1.000
_cell.length_b   1.000
_cell.length_c   1.000
_cell.angle_alpha   90.00
_cell.angle_beta   90.00
_cell.angle_gamma   90.00
#
_symmetry.space_group_name_H-M   'P 1'
#
loop_
_entity.id
_entity.type
_entity.pdbx_description
1 polymer ?
#
loop_
_entity_poly.entity_id
_entity_poly.type
_entity_poly.pdbx_seq_one_letter_code
_entity_poly.pdbx_strand_id
1 'polypeptide(L)' 'MAKKEMGRPPLENPRNERLNIRLTKQEKQIILENAKKSGKTLTDYVVSKLIK' A
#
# COMPACT_ATOMS: atom_id res chain seq x y z
N MET A 1 17.39 -33.41 -20.24
CA MET A 1 17.77 -32.04 -19.81
C MET A 1 16.51 -31.31 -19.40
N ALA A 2 16.35 -31.01 -18.10
CA ALA A 2 15.13 -30.39 -17.59
C ALA A 2 15.03 -28.94 -18.09
N LYS A 3 13.90 -28.58 -18.72
CA LYS A 3 13.60 -27.21 -19.13
C LYS A 3 13.51 -26.33 -17.88
N LYS A 4 14.47 -25.42 -17.71
CA LYS A 4 14.31 -24.29 -16.78
C LYS A 4 13.36 -23.30 -17.45
N GLU A 5 12.14 -23.22 -16.97
CA GLU A 5 11.23 -22.12 -17.31
C GLU A 5 11.81 -20.84 -16.69
N MET A 6 12.73 -20.21 -17.42
CA MET A 6 13.29 -18.92 -17.04
C MET A 6 12.31 -17.83 -17.50
N GLY A 7 11.28 -17.60 -16.69
CA GLY A 7 10.35 -16.49 -16.83
C GLY A 7 10.42 -15.55 -15.62
N ARG A 8 9.92 -14.31 -15.77
CA ARG A 8 9.67 -13.43 -14.62
C ARG A 8 8.71 -14.17 -13.68
N PRO A 9 9.01 -14.27 -12.37
CA PRO A 9 8.07 -14.82 -11.41
C PRO A 9 6.70 -14.18 -11.63
N PRO A 10 5.59 -14.95 -11.62
CA PRO A 10 4.27 -14.37 -11.73
C PRO A 10 4.14 -13.30 -10.64
N LEU A 11 3.64 -12.12 -11.03
CA LEU A 11 3.31 -11.04 -10.11
C LEU A 11 2.20 -11.55 -9.20
N GLU A 12 2.55 -12.25 -8.13
CA GLU A 12 1.60 -12.74 -7.16
C GLU A 12 1.20 -11.56 -6.29
N ASN A 13 0.03 -10.98 -6.61
CA ASN A 13 -0.66 -9.90 -5.91
C ASN A 13 -0.04 -8.48 -5.99
N PRO A 14 0.10 -7.90 -7.19
CA PRO A 14 0.45 -6.50 -7.32
C PRO A 14 -0.73 -5.61 -6.87
N ARG A 15 -0.45 -4.59 -6.05
CA ARG A 15 -1.43 -3.58 -5.62
C ARG A 15 -1.87 -2.73 -6.81
N ASN A 16 -2.79 -3.26 -7.61
CA ASN A 16 -3.20 -2.69 -8.90
C ASN A 16 -4.35 -1.69 -8.78
N GLU A 17 -5.16 -1.83 -7.73
CA GLU A 17 -6.34 -1.02 -7.53
C GLU A 17 -6.02 0.26 -6.76
N ARG A 18 -6.60 1.38 -7.21
CA ARG A 18 -6.37 2.70 -6.63
C ARG A 18 -7.59 3.11 -5.79
N LEU A 19 -7.34 3.49 -4.54
CA LEU A 19 -8.33 4.09 -3.67
C LEU A 19 -8.20 5.62 -3.71
N ASN A 20 -9.21 6.31 -4.26
CA ASN A 20 -9.25 7.77 -4.31
C ASN A 20 -10.20 8.31 -3.23
N ILE A 21 -9.64 8.94 -2.19
CA ILE A 21 -10.41 9.50 -1.07
C ILE A 21 -10.34 11.03 -1.13
N ARG A 22 -11.49 11.70 -0.99
CA ARG A 22 -11.55 13.16 -0.80
C ARG A 22 -11.36 13.48 0.68
N LEU A 23 -10.39 14.32 0.98
CA LEU A 23 -10.04 14.74 2.33
C LEU A 23 -9.75 16.23 2.33
N THR A 24 -9.99 16.88 3.46
CA THR A 24 -9.52 18.24 3.72
C THR A 24 -8.01 18.27 3.94
N LYS A 25 -7.41 19.46 3.87
CA LYS A 25 -5.96 19.64 4.14
C LYS A 25 -5.60 19.19 5.55
N GLN A 26 -6.44 19.50 6.54
CA GLN A 26 -6.23 19.16 7.95
C GLN A 26 -6.23 17.64 8.15
N GLU A 27 -7.23 16.94 7.62
CA GLU A 27 -7.33 15.48 7.72
C GLU A 27 -6.13 14.79 7.07
N LYS A 28 -5.73 15.24 5.88
CA LYS A 28 -4.55 14.70 5.19
C LYS A 28 -3.28 14.84 6.04
N GLN A 29 -3.11 15.97 6.72
CA GLN A 29 -1.94 16.24 7.55
C GLN A 29 -1.91 15.37 8.80
N ILE A 30 -3.06 15.19 9.46
CA ILE A 30 -3.21 14.29 10.60
C ILE A 30 -2.86 12.84 10.20
N ILE A 31 -3.35 12.37 9.05
CA ILE A 31 -3.04 11.02 8.56
C ILE A 31 -1.54 10.86 8.28
N LEU A 32 -0.91 11.87 7.67
CA LEU A 32 0.53 11.88 7.39
C LEU A 32 1.37 11.81 8.67
N GLU A 33 1.03 12.62 9.68
CA GLU A 33 1.74 12.63 10.95
C GLU A 33 1.59 11.31 11.69
N ASN A 34 0.39 10.74 11.70
CA ASN A 34 0.14 9.45 12.33
C ASN A 34 0.84 8.30 11.60
N ALA A 35 0.87 8.32 10.26
CA ALA A 35 1.63 7.38 9.46
C ALA A 35 3.12 7.44 9.81
N LYS A 36 3.71 8.65 9.86
CA LYS A 36 5.11 8.88 10.27
C LYS A 36 5.40 8.35 11.67
N LYS A 37 4.54 8.66 12.66
CA LYS A 37 4.68 8.17 14.04
C LYS A 37 4.66 6.64 14.11
N SER A 38 3.87 6.00 13.26
CA SER A 38 3.78 4.53 13.19
C SER A 38 4.90 3.85 12.38
N GLY A 39 5.79 4.62 11.73
CA GLY A 39 6.84 4.08 10.86
C GLY A 39 6.33 3.44 9.57
N LYS A 40 5.06 3.65 9.22
CA LYS A 40 4.42 3.07 8.03
C LYS A 40 4.33 4.08 6.89
N THR A 41 4.30 3.57 5.66
CA THR A 41 3.90 4.40 4.51
C THR A 41 2.44 4.83 4.67
N LEU A 42 2.04 5.93 4.04
CA LEU A 42 0.65 6.42 4.12
C LEU A 42 -0.35 5.32 3.71
N THR A 43 -0.03 4.62 2.62
CA THR A 43 -0.86 3.52 2.09
C THR A 43 -0.95 2.38 3.10
N ASP A 44 0.17 1.91 3.65
CA ASP A 44 0.16 0.82 4.62
C ASP A 44 -0.53 1.22 5.93
N TYR A 45 -0.37 2.47 6.36
CA TYR A 45 -1.05 3.00 7.52
C TYR A 45 -2.57 2.96 7.33
N VAL A 46 -3.07 3.52 6.22
CA VAL A 46 -4.51 3.55 5.90
C VAL A 46 -5.07 2.14 5.74
N VAL A 47 -4.40 1.28 4.96
CA VAL A 47 -4.84 -0.11 4.75
C VAL A 47 -4.86 -0.89 6.05
N SER A 48 -3.82 -0.77 6.90
CA SER A 48 -3.77 -1.49 8.19
C SER A 48 -4.79 -1.00 9.24
N LYS A 49 -5.42 0.15 9.02
CA LYS A 49 -6.50 0.65 9.88
C LYS A 49 -7.88 0.25 9.36
N LEU A 50 -8.01 0.01 8.06
CA LEU A 50 -9.27 -0.39 7.41
C LEU A 50 -9.43 -1.91 7.37
N ILE A 51 -8.34 -2.63 7.23
CA ILE A 51 -8.29 -4.10 7.23
C ILE A 51 -7.71 -4.50 8.59
N LYS A 52 -8.56 -5.08 9.44
CA LYS A 52 -8.20 -5.54 10.78
C LYS A 52 -7.65 -6.95 10.72
#